data_AF-A0A3S0Y1K2-F1
#
_entry.id   AF-A0A3S0Y1K2-F1
#
_cell.length_a   1.000
_cell.length_b   1.000
_cell.length_c   1.000
_cell.angle_alpha   90.00
_cell.angle_beta   90.00
_cell.angle_gamma   90.00
#
_symmetry.space_group_name_H-M   'P 1'
#
loop_
_entity.id
_entity.type
_entity.pdbx_description
1 polymer ?
#
loop_
_entity_poly.entity_id
_entity_poly.type
_entity_poly.pdbx_seq_one_letter_code
_entity_poly.pdbx_strand_id
1 'polypeptide(L)'
;MIDNKHKPPARTPPPPKGGAYARQAAMLCQDKAFQLYLDRRRRFKHQLNESQLPDGTHNEQDARDWLIAACKISSRAELDSNPAACQTFRMIRNRFNRWRARGKQ
;
A
#
# COMPACT_ATOMS: atom_id res chain seq x y z
N MET A 1 -9.20 -57.03 10.94
CA MET A 1 -7.97 -56.66 10.18
C MET A 1 -8.11 -55.21 9.75
N ILE A 2 -7.29 -54.36 10.37
CA ILE A 2 -6.78 -53.03 9.98
C ILE A 2 -7.73 -51.89 9.56
N ASP A 3 -7.83 -50.94 10.49
CA ASP A 3 -8.26 -49.55 10.42
C ASP A 3 -7.78 -48.80 9.16
N ASN A 4 -8.73 -48.34 8.36
CA ASN A 4 -8.46 -47.43 7.25
C ASN A 4 -8.21 -46.01 7.80
N LYS A 5 -6.97 -45.73 8.22
CA LYS A 5 -6.53 -44.40 8.68
C LYS A 5 -6.52 -43.42 7.51
N HIS A 6 -7.65 -42.77 7.28
CA HIS A 6 -7.74 -41.59 6.43
C HIS A 6 -6.98 -40.43 7.13
N LYS A 7 -5.69 -40.31 6.83
CA LYS A 7 -4.86 -39.19 7.29
C LYS A 7 -5.34 -37.92 6.56
N PRO A 8 -5.87 -36.90 7.25
CA PRO A 8 -6.22 -35.65 6.59
C PRO A 8 -4.94 -34.98 6.03
N PRO A 9 -5.00 -34.30 4.88
CA PRO A 9 -3.84 -33.60 4.33
C PRO A 9 -3.36 -32.55 5.33
N ALA A 10 -2.04 -32.51 5.54
CA ALA A 10 -1.41 -31.49 6.37
C ALA A 10 -1.76 -30.12 5.80
N ARG A 11 -2.45 -29.28 6.59
CA ARG A 11 -2.69 -27.88 6.24
C ARG A 11 -1.32 -27.20 6.23
N THR A 12 -0.72 -27.03 5.06
CA THR A 12 0.40 -26.09 4.93
C THR A 12 -0.09 -24.74 5.41
N PRO A 13 0.55 -24.09 6.39
CA PRO A 13 0.17 -22.74 6.78
C PRO A 13 0.21 -21.88 5.51
N PRO A 14 -0.79 -21.02 5.27
CA PRO A 14 -0.72 -20.10 4.15
C PRO A 14 0.61 -19.35 4.25
N PRO A 15 1.31 -19.12 3.11
CA PRO A 15 2.57 -18.39 3.12
C PRO A 15 2.39 -17.10 3.93
N PRO A 16 3.39 -16.68 4.73
CA PRO A 16 3.28 -15.54 5.62
C PRO A 16 2.67 -14.36 4.86
N LYS A 17 1.58 -13.82 5.41
CA LYS A 17 0.77 -12.77 4.79
C LYS A 17 1.62 -11.50 4.60
N GLY A 18 2.28 -11.40 3.44
CA GLY A 18 3.07 -10.26 2.98
C GLY A 18 4.52 -10.28 3.50
N GLY A 19 5.47 -10.02 2.60
CA GLY A 19 6.87 -9.81 2.97
C GLY A 19 7.13 -8.38 3.49
N ALA A 20 8.40 -8.00 3.52
CA ALA A 20 8.83 -6.72 4.08
C ALA A 20 8.19 -5.52 3.37
N TYR A 21 8.00 -5.57 2.05
CA TYR A 21 7.41 -4.48 1.28
C TYR A 21 5.90 -4.37 1.50
N ALA A 22 5.18 -5.48 1.57
CA ALA A 22 3.76 -5.46 1.91
C ALA A 22 3.50 -4.81 3.28
N ARG A 23 4.32 -5.13 4.28
CA ARG A 23 4.22 -4.52 5.62
C ARG A 23 4.55 -3.03 5.60
N GLN A 24 5.61 -2.65 4.90
CA GLN A 24 5.97 -1.23 4.74
C GLN A 24 4.89 -0.44 4.00
N ALA A 25 4.27 -1.02 2.98
CA ALA A 25 3.16 -0.40 2.27
C ALA A 25 1.95 -0.21 3.18
N ALA A 26 1.61 -1.20 4.01
CA ALA A 26 0.54 -1.07 4.99
C ALA A 26 0.80 0.08 5.98
N MET A 27 2.00 0.13 6.57
CA MET A 27 2.41 1.23 7.46
C MET A 27 2.34 2.59 6.78
N LEU A 28 2.77 2.68 5.51
CA LEU A 28 2.71 3.92 4.75
C LEU A 28 1.26 4.37 4.49
N CYS A 29 0.33 3.43 4.22
CA CYS A 29 -1.09 3.77 4.02
C CYS A 29 -1.73 4.32 5.31
N GLN A 30 -1.27 3.88 6.47
CA GLN A 30 -1.75 4.35 7.78
C GLN A 30 -1.19 5.73 8.17
N ASP A 31 -0.09 6.15 7.55
CA ASP A 31 0.56 7.42 7.84
C ASP A 31 -0.30 8.60 7.39
N LYS A 32 -0.71 9.44 8.35
CA LYS A 32 -1.54 10.62 8.12
C LYS A 32 -0.89 11.63 7.17
N ALA A 33 0.43 11.77 7.19
CA ALA A 33 1.10 12.67 6.26
C ALA A 33 1.11 12.09 4.84
N PHE A 34 1.11 10.77 4.70
CA PHE A 34 0.98 10.14 3.38
C PHE A 34 -0.42 10.33 2.82
N GLN A 35 -1.46 10.19 3.66
CA GLN A 35 -2.84 10.52 3.30
C GLN A 35 -2.95 11.98 2.81
N LEU A 36 -2.39 12.93 3.55
CA LEU A 36 -2.31 14.34 3.17
C LEU A 36 -1.56 14.57 1.85
N TYR A 37 -0.46 13.84 1.62
CA TYR A 37 0.27 13.91 0.36
C TYR A 37 -0.61 13.48 -0.83
N LEU A 38 -1.47 12.48 -0.65
CA LEU A 38 -2.40 12.03 -1.68
C LEU A 38 -3.51 13.06 -1.94
N ASP A 39 -4.06 13.69 -0.90
CA ASP A 39 -5.03 14.79 -1.03
C ASP A 39 -4.45 15.90 -1.93
N ARG A 40 -3.28 16.41 -1.58
CA ARG A 40 -2.62 17.50 -2.33
C ARG A 40 -2.27 17.10 -3.75
N ARG A 41 -1.82 15.86 -3.95
CA ARG A 41 -1.52 15.34 -5.28
C ARG A 41 -2.77 15.22 -6.15
N ARG A 42 -3.87 14.71 -5.59
CA ARG A 42 -5.15 14.57 -6.29
C ARG A 42 -5.73 15.93 -6.63
N ARG A 43 -5.68 16.86 -5.67
CA ARG A 43 -6.07 18.26 -5.85
C ARG A 43 -5.33 18.90 -7.03
N PHE A 44 -4.00 18.79 -7.07
CA PHE A 44 -3.19 19.31 -8.17
C PHE A 44 -3.53 18.64 -9.52
N LYS A 45 -3.68 17.31 -9.54
CA LYS A 45 -3.99 16.57 -10.78
C LYS A 45 -5.35 16.94 -11.37
N HIS A 46 -6.35 17.17 -10.52
CA HIS A 46 -7.72 17.48 -10.94
C HIS A 46 -8.01 18.99 -10.94
N GLN A 47 -7.00 19.83 -10.69
CA GLN A 47 -7.14 21.30 -10.59
C GLN A 47 -8.25 21.71 -9.60
N LEU A 48 -8.36 20.96 -8.50
CA LEU A 48 -9.35 21.23 -7.45
C LEU A 48 -8.82 22.26 -6.45
N ASN A 49 -9.73 22.90 -5.74
CA ASN A 49 -9.43 23.80 -4.63
C ASN A 49 -9.69 23.13 -3.26
N GLU A 50 -9.22 23.74 -2.17
CA GLU A 50 -9.37 23.21 -0.79
C GLU A 50 -10.82 22.96 -0.41
N SER A 51 -11.73 23.80 -0.89
CA SER A 51 -13.17 23.63 -0.64
C SER A 51 -13.76 22.39 -1.32
N GLN A 52 -13.14 21.87 -2.39
CA GLN A 52 -13.62 20.70 -3.14
C GLN A 52 -12.96 19.40 -2.69
N LEU A 53 -11.70 19.48 -2.26
CA LEU A 53 -10.97 18.35 -1.69
C LEU A 53 -10.16 18.85 -0.49
N PRO A 54 -10.75 18.88 0.71
CA PRO A 54 -10.05 19.30 1.91
C PRO A 54 -8.93 18.31 2.28
N ASP A 55 -7.94 18.81 3.03
CA ASP A 55 -6.89 17.98 3.59
C ASP A 55 -7.52 16.98 4.60
N GLY A 56 -7.15 15.70 4.52
CA GLY A 56 -7.69 14.63 5.37
C GLY A 56 -8.85 13.84 4.75
N THR A 57 -9.16 14.01 3.47
CA THR A 57 -10.20 13.22 2.79
C THR A 57 -9.78 11.78 2.50
N HIS A 58 -8.49 11.52 2.25
CA HIS A 58 -8.01 10.16 2.06
C HIS A 58 -7.82 9.45 3.40
N ASN A 59 -8.40 8.26 3.53
CA ASN A 59 -8.17 7.37 4.66
C ASN A 59 -7.15 6.26 4.30
N GLU A 60 -6.93 5.30 5.20
CA GLU A 60 -6.02 4.17 4.96
C GLU A 60 -6.44 3.36 3.71
N GLN A 61 -7.73 3.13 3.52
CA GLN A 61 -8.27 2.35 2.43
C GLN A 61 -8.07 3.06 1.09
N ASP A 62 -8.31 4.37 1.02
CA ASP A 62 -8.03 5.15 -0.20
C ASP A 62 -6.53 5.15 -0.53
N ALA A 63 -5.67 5.30 0.50
CA ALA A 63 -4.23 5.24 0.32
C ALA A 63 -3.76 3.87 -0.19
N ARG A 64 -4.37 2.79 0.33
CA ARG A 64 -4.15 1.43 -0.13
C ARG A 64 -4.57 1.27 -1.58
N ASP A 65 -5.80 1.64 -1.94
CA ASP A 65 -6.35 1.41 -3.28
C ASP A 65 -5.59 2.23 -4.32
N TRP A 66 -5.22 3.46 -3.98
CA TRP A 66 -4.33 4.27 -4.79
C TRP A 66 -2.95 3.61 -5.00
N LEU A 67 -2.35 3.05 -3.93
CA LEU A 67 -1.04 2.41 -4.01
C LEU A 67 -1.08 1.12 -4.85
N ILE A 68 -2.13 0.31 -4.69
CA ILE A 68 -2.39 -0.89 -5.48
C ILE A 68 -2.53 -0.53 -6.97
N ALA A 69 -3.36 0.46 -7.29
CA ALA A 69 -3.54 0.95 -8.65
C ALA A 69 -2.24 1.53 -9.24
N ALA A 70 -1.48 2.30 -8.45
CA ALA A 70 -0.22 2.89 -8.89
C ALA A 70 0.86 1.82 -9.16
N CYS A 71 0.89 0.75 -8.37
CA CYS A 71 1.82 -0.36 -8.54
C CYS A 71 1.35 -1.41 -9.55
N LYS A 72 0.13 -1.29 -10.08
CA LYS A 72 -0.52 -2.24 -11.02
C LYS A 72 -0.57 -3.67 -10.46
N ILE A 73 -0.92 -3.78 -9.18
CA ILE A 73 -1.12 -5.06 -8.47
C ILE A 73 -2.57 -5.16 -8.00
N SER A 74 -2.99 -6.31 -7.48
CA SER A 74 -4.29 -6.51 -6.85
C SER A 74 -4.19 -6.58 -5.32
N SER A 75 -3.01 -6.92 -4.80
CA SER A 75 -2.75 -7.03 -3.37
C SER A 75 -1.37 -6.50 -2.99
N ARG A 76 -1.25 -5.86 -1.82
CA ARG A 76 0.03 -5.39 -1.26
C ARG A 76 1.06 -6.51 -1.11
N ALA A 77 0.62 -7.76 -0.92
CA ALA A 77 1.49 -8.92 -0.85
C ALA A 77 2.29 -9.16 -2.14
N GLU A 78 1.78 -8.71 -3.28
CA GLU A 78 2.46 -8.85 -4.57
C GLU A 78 3.68 -7.94 -4.69
N LEU A 79 3.83 -6.93 -3.83
CA LEU A 79 5.03 -6.08 -3.82
C LEU A 79 6.30 -6.88 -3.56
N ASP A 80 6.20 -7.99 -2.82
CA ASP A 80 7.33 -8.82 -2.47
C ASP A 80 7.68 -9.84 -3.58
N SER A 81 6.70 -10.22 -4.42
CA SER A 81 6.88 -11.17 -5.52
C SER A 81 7.03 -10.52 -6.90
N ASN A 82 6.68 -9.23 -7.04
CA ASN A 82 6.72 -8.49 -8.29
C ASN A 82 7.78 -7.37 -8.24
N PRO A 83 8.95 -7.56 -8.88
CA PRO A 83 10.03 -6.57 -8.89
C PRO A 83 9.62 -5.20 -9.48
N ALA A 84 8.76 -5.18 -10.49
CA ALA A 84 8.29 -3.93 -11.10
C ALA A 84 7.38 -3.13 -10.15
N ALA A 85 6.50 -3.82 -9.44
CA ALA A 85 5.67 -3.22 -8.40
C ALA A 85 6.53 -2.70 -7.24
N CYS A 86 7.54 -3.48 -6.81
CA CYS A 86 8.52 -3.07 -5.79
C CYS A 86 9.26 -1.79 -6.19
N GLN A 87 9.79 -1.73 -7.42
CA GLN A 87 10.46 -0.55 -7.96
C GLN A 87 9.55 0.68 -7.91
N THR A 88 8.29 0.51 -8.31
CA THR A 88 7.27 1.57 -8.30
C THR A 88 6.98 2.05 -6.89
N PHE A 89 6.77 1.13 -5.94
CA PHE A 89 6.60 1.45 -4.53
C PHE A 89 7.78 2.24 -3.95
N ARG A 90 9.02 1.84 -4.26
CA ARG A 90 10.23 2.56 -3.82
C ARG A 90 10.26 3.99 -4.37
N MET A 91 9.90 4.19 -5.64
CA MET A 91 9.81 5.53 -6.23
C MET A 91 8.75 6.40 -5.56
N ILE A 92 7.56 5.84 -5.27
CA ILE A 92 6.48 6.53 -4.55
C ILE A 92 6.98 6.96 -3.16
N ARG A 93 7.58 6.03 -2.40
CA ARG A 93 8.11 6.30 -1.07
C ARG A 93 9.18 7.40 -1.10
N ASN A 94 10.08 7.37 -2.07
CA ASN A 94 11.11 8.40 -2.22
C ASN A 94 10.51 9.77 -2.53
N ARG A 95 9.48 9.85 -3.39
CA ARG A 95 8.77 11.11 -3.68
C ARG A 95 8.07 11.65 -2.45
N PHE A 96 7.38 10.78 -1.71
CA PHE A 96 6.75 11.15 -0.44
C PHE A 96 7.77 11.66 0.58
N ASN A 97 8.88 10.96 0.78
CA ASN A 97 9.93 11.38 1.72
C ASN A 97 10.52 12.75 1.33
N ARG A 98 10.75 13.00 0.03
CA ARG A 98 11.20 14.32 -0.46
C ARG A 98 10.16 15.42 -0.28
N TRP A 99 8.88 15.10 -0.37
CA TRP A 99 7.79 16.05 -0.10
C TRP A 99 7.70 16.35 1.39
N ARG A 100 7.74 15.30 2.24
CA ARG A 100 7.75 15.40 3.70
C ARG A 100 8.94 16.20 4.23
N ALA A 101 10.13 16.03 3.64
CA ALA A 101 11.31 16.80 4.00
C ALA A 101 11.16 18.30 3.68
N ARG A 102 10.44 18.64 2.61
CA ARG A 102 10.17 20.04 2.21
C ARG A 102 9.10 20.70 3.08
N GLY A 103 8.11 19.95 3.55
CA GLY A 103 7.06 20.45 4.45
C GLY A 103 7.46 20.54 5.93
N LYS A 104 8.74 20.26 6.25
CA LYS A 104 9.31 20.36 7.61
C LYS A 104 10.12 21.65 7.84
N GLN A 105 9.98 22.64 6.95
CA GLN A 105 10.53 23.99 7.09
C GLN A 105 9.42 24.99 7.38
#